data_AF-A0A1Y2X1Q8-F1
#
_entry.id   AF-A0A1Y2X1Q8-F1
#
_cell.length_a   1.000
_cell.length_b   1.000
_cell.length_c   1.000
_cell.angle_alpha   90.00
_cell.angle_beta   90.00
_cell.angle_gamma   90.00
#
_symmetry.space_group_name_H-M   'P 1'
#
loop_
_entity.id
_entity.type
_entity.pdbx_description
1 polymer ?
#
loop_
_entity_poly.entity_id
_entity_poly.type
_entity_poly.pdbx_seq_one_letter_code
_entity_poly.pdbx_strand_id
1 'polypeptide(L)'
;MDWPRENIGINERDFEKVFRYEPRGSKVITRLERSKQESTPELIYTDERWEEWMDKLPSPDGLTPGLILVLARRTDSPSLPVEFSGCSAEEEKGLNYEKETPLNKGGDRSVRNLPFSPKVFKLMSKNLYIHGSIARVISRSDVPHFSRAEIEVELEGRSKHPAYVYNCRSTNAWEADLALTVTHFPRSGLTYAVLFGCPKSIEDEVIKRLSYPGIEFSYPLLLPGIFAELEGDRHLQIVEDYMSNIEEKIFELDYQLPVEQQIRSANVEARNKEKRAQWLDTAYLKNSLVTWNAQLFKMTKHVEELRDTLFAPYEGRLSSPDNGDIADVGFNARKHLPMKLECHSECEKPCKGSSSPDGKFETNIGRKEIESRNRRMRMCGVKIDNRLRSIIEEYEDKIRECAMRLDGMAMATQWSHGDTNVEIALATGRDSRYMRSIAVVTMVFLPGTFCASIFSMQFFNWFPKDNSDTVVSYYFWIYILVTLAMTLLTLGVWYYVSRREKQQAQRNLGSQEDSYA
;
A
#
# COMPACT_ATOMS: atom_id res chain seq x y z
N MET A 1 24.07 -10.91 -10.31
CA MET A 1 22.88 -11.59 -9.75
C MET A 1 23.06 -11.66 -8.24
N ASP A 2 22.08 -11.18 -7.48
CA ASP A 2 22.13 -11.12 -6.01
C ASP A 2 21.60 -12.41 -5.38
N TRP A 3 22.24 -13.54 -5.70
CA TRP A 3 21.90 -14.83 -5.09
C TRP A 3 22.15 -14.80 -3.58
N PRO A 4 21.28 -15.43 -2.75
CA PRO A 4 21.61 -15.70 -1.36
C PRO A 4 22.91 -16.53 -1.34
N ARG A 5 23.93 -16.00 -0.68
CA ARG A 5 25.24 -16.66 -0.61
C ARG A 5 25.21 -17.59 0.60
N GLU A 6 25.50 -18.87 0.37
CA GLU A 6 25.57 -19.88 1.44
C GLU A 6 26.54 -19.45 2.54
N ASN A 7 26.21 -19.78 3.80
CA ASN A 7 27.08 -19.57 4.97
C ASN A 7 27.57 -18.13 5.24
N ILE A 8 26.93 -17.11 4.66
CA ILE A 8 27.28 -15.72 4.96
C ILE A 8 26.36 -15.19 6.06
N GLY A 9 26.89 -15.14 7.28
CA GLY A 9 26.35 -14.33 8.36
C GLY A 9 26.37 -12.83 8.00
N ILE A 10 25.95 -11.96 8.92
CA ILE A 10 26.01 -10.51 8.67
C ILE A 10 27.48 -10.08 8.51
N ASN A 11 27.79 -9.31 7.46
CA ASN A 11 29.16 -8.83 7.24
C ASN A 11 29.54 -7.78 8.29
N GLU A 12 30.84 -7.68 8.59
CA GLU A 12 31.36 -6.68 9.54
C GLU A 12 30.96 -5.24 9.17
N ARG A 13 31.01 -4.92 7.87
CA ARG A 13 30.57 -3.60 7.37
C ARG A 13 29.09 -3.33 7.59
N ASP A 14 28.25 -4.37 7.55
CA ASP A 14 26.81 -4.22 7.71
C ASP A 14 26.45 -3.99 9.18
N PHE A 15 27.16 -4.61 10.12
CA PHE A 15 27.04 -4.30 11.56
C PHE A 15 27.27 -2.81 11.83
N GLU A 16 28.28 -2.20 11.22
CA GLU A 16 28.61 -0.79 11.46
C GLU A 16 27.73 0.20 10.69
N LYS A 17 27.31 -0.14 9.46
CA LYS A 17 26.64 0.82 8.56
C LYS A 17 25.13 0.72 8.56
N VAL A 18 24.58 -0.48 8.73
CA VAL A 18 23.13 -0.72 8.62
C VAL A 18 22.48 -0.56 9.99
N PHE A 19 23.10 -1.10 11.03
CA PHE A 19 22.54 -1.15 12.37
C PHE A 19 23.08 -0.02 13.25
N ARG A 20 22.23 0.45 14.15
CA ARG A 20 22.56 1.40 15.23
C ARG A 20 22.24 0.71 16.55
N TYR A 21 23.00 1.02 17.59
CA TYR A 21 22.96 0.26 18.83
C TYR A 21 22.62 1.15 20.00
N GLU A 22 21.48 0.88 20.63
CA GLU A 22 20.97 1.60 21.80
C GLU A 22 20.46 0.55 22.81
N PRO A 23 21.35 -0.05 23.64
CA PRO A 23 21.02 -1.16 24.52
C PRO A 23 19.79 -0.90 25.40
N ARG A 24 18.81 -1.82 25.36
CA ARG A 24 17.56 -1.78 26.13
C ARG A 24 17.07 -3.19 26.45
N GLY A 25 16.14 -3.28 27.40
CA GLY A 25 15.47 -4.55 27.71
C GLY A 25 14.67 -5.09 26.53
N SER A 26 14.92 -6.34 26.17
CA SER A 26 14.13 -7.06 25.16
C SER A 26 13.62 -8.38 25.71
N LYS A 27 12.45 -8.81 25.24
CA LYS A 27 11.85 -10.08 25.67
C LYS A 27 12.31 -11.22 24.78
N VAL A 28 12.54 -12.37 25.37
CA VAL A 28 12.82 -13.62 24.67
C VAL A 28 11.76 -14.66 25.01
N ILE A 29 11.38 -15.45 24.01
CA ILE A 29 10.43 -16.54 24.12
C ILE A 29 11.16 -17.80 23.67
N THR A 30 11.27 -18.76 24.58
CA THR A 30 11.83 -20.08 24.28
C THR A 30 10.75 -21.12 24.53
N ARG A 31 10.41 -21.87 23.48
CA ARG A 31 9.40 -22.92 23.55
C ARG A 31 9.92 -24.18 22.90
N LEU A 32 10.02 -25.25 23.68
CA LEU A 32 10.53 -26.54 23.23
C LEU A 32 9.46 -27.60 23.46
N GLU A 33 9.26 -28.50 22.50
CA GLU A 33 8.21 -29.53 22.57
C GLU A 33 8.33 -30.44 23.79
N ARG A 34 9.56 -30.72 24.24
CA ARG A 34 9.82 -31.58 25.40
C ARG A 34 9.73 -30.86 26.75
N SER A 35 9.65 -29.53 26.75
CA SER A 35 9.52 -28.77 28.00
C SER A 35 8.05 -28.71 28.42
N LYS A 36 7.74 -29.24 29.60
CA LYS A 36 6.41 -29.10 30.22
C LYS A 36 6.15 -27.70 30.79
N GLN A 37 7.15 -26.82 30.74
CA GLN A 37 7.07 -25.48 31.29
C GLN A 37 6.38 -24.56 30.28
N GLU A 38 5.36 -23.84 30.76
CA GLU A 38 4.70 -22.79 30.01
C GLU A 38 5.74 -21.74 29.61
N SER A 39 5.75 -21.33 28.33
CA SER A 39 6.76 -20.42 27.79
C SER A 39 6.52 -19.00 28.31
N THR A 40 6.89 -18.74 29.56
CA THR A 40 6.87 -17.40 30.13
C THR A 40 7.93 -16.55 29.42
N PRO A 41 7.57 -15.37 28.87
CA PRO A 41 8.55 -14.49 28.24
C PRO A 41 9.56 -14.02 29.29
N GLU A 42 10.85 -14.21 29.02
CA GLU A 42 11.94 -13.73 29.86
C GLU A 42 12.40 -12.35 29.36
N LEU A 43 12.62 -11.41 30.27
CA LEU A 43 13.04 -10.05 29.94
C LEU A 43 14.53 -9.88 30.26
N ILE A 44 15.34 -9.60 29.24
CA ILE A 44 16.80 -9.53 29.35
C ILE A 44 17.28 -8.11 29.08
N TYR A 45 18.09 -7.56 30.00
CA TYR A 45 18.59 -6.19 29.95
C TYR A 45 20.12 -6.07 29.84
N THR A 46 20.87 -7.03 30.41
CA THR A 46 22.33 -6.91 30.53
C THR A 46 23.03 -7.84 29.55
N ASP A 47 24.23 -7.44 29.12
CA ASP A 47 25.04 -8.20 28.19
C ASP A 47 25.43 -9.59 28.76
N GLU A 48 25.69 -9.69 30.07
CA GLU A 48 26.02 -10.97 30.71
C GLU A 48 24.85 -11.95 30.69
N ARG A 49 23.62 -11.44 30.92
CA ARG A 49 22.40 -12.26 30.86
C ARG A 49 22.12 -12.72 29.43
N TRP A 50 22.44 -11.91 28.42
CA TRP A 50 22.36 -12.31 27.02
C TRP A 50 23.31 -13.46 26.71
N GLU A 51 24.55 -13.38 27.19
CA GLU A 51 25.55 -14.45 27.04
C GLU A 51 25.10 -15.75 27.73
N GLU A 52 24.70 -15.69 29.00
CA GLU A 52 24.17 -16.85 29.73
C GLU A 52 22.95 -17.49 29.08
N TRP A 53 22.04 -16.68 28.54
CA TRP A 53 20.84 -17.18 27.84
C TRP A 53 21.22 -17.86 26.53
N MET A 54 22.14 -17.27 25.75
CA MET A 54 22.59 -17.84 24.49
C MET A 54 23.34 -19.17 24.69
N ASP A 55 24.12 -19.32 25.76
CA ASP A 55 24.82 -20.56 26.09
C ASP A 55 23.86 -21.73 26.39
N LYS A 56 22.61 -21.43 26.77
CA LYS A 56 21.57 -22.42 27.07
C LYS A 56 20.72 -22.79 25.85
N LEU A 57 20.97 -22.19 24.68
CA LEU A 57 20.17 -22.45 23.50
C LEU A 57 20.35 -23.89 23.00
N PRO A 58 19.26 -24.58 22.62
CA PRO A 58 19.38 -25.91 22.02
C PRO A 58 20.14 -25.81 20.70
N SER A 59 20.99 -26.80 20.42
CA SER A 59 21.67 -26.94 19.13
C SER A 59 20.71 -27.51 18.06
N PRO A 60 20.78 -27.05 16.80
CA PRO A 60 19.97 -27.60 15.72
C PRO A 60 20.34 -29.03 15.33
N ASP A 61 21.46 -29.57 15.84
CA ASP A 61 21.81 -31.00 15.73
C ASP A 61 20.85 -31.91 16.54
N GLY A 62 20.15 -31.34 17.53
CA GLY A 62 19.22 -32.06 18.39
C GLY A 62 17.91 -32.44 17.71
N LEU A 63 17.22 -33.45 18.23
CA LEU A 63 15.88 -33.89 17.78
C LEU A 63 14.75 -33.24 18.61
N THR A 64 14.90 -31.96 18.94
CA THR A 64 13.93 -31.23 19.77
C THR A 64 13.32 -30.08 18.96
N PRO A 65 12.09 -30.25 18.45
CA PRO A 65 11.35 -29.16 17.82
C PRO A 65 11.09 -28.03 18.80
N GLY A 66 11.14 -26.81 18.28
CA GLY A 66 11.17 -25.64 19.14
C GLY A 66 11.05 -24.32 18.39
N LEU A 67 10.73 -23.28 19.14
CA LEU A 67 10.72 -21.90 18.72
C LEU A 67 11.54 -21.07 19.71
N ILE A 68 12.54 -20.37 19.19
CA ILE A 68 13.30 -19.34 19.90
C ILE A 68 13.03 -18.03 19.19
N LEU A 69 12.42 -17.08 19.89
CA LEU A 69 12.06 -15.78 19.36
C LEU A 69 12.61 -14.67 20.27
N VAL A 70 13.34 -13.75 19.66
CA VAL A 70 13.74 -12.48 20.28
C VAL A 70 12.81 -11.38 19.80
N LEU A 71 12.16 -10.68 20.74
CA LEU A 71 11.35 -9.50 20.48
C LEU A 71 12.19 -8.26 20.77
N ALA A 72 12.83 -7.71 19.74
CA ALA A 72 13.68 -6.54 19.84
C ALA A 72 12.82 -5.27 19.88
N ARG A 73 12.71 -4.69 21.08
CA ARG A 73 11.89 -3.52 21.36
C ARG A 73 12.38 -2.27 20.63
N ARG A 74 11.46 -1.40 20.21
CA ARG A 74 11.81 -0.10 19.63
C ARG A 74 12.51 0.81 20.64
N THR A 75 13.46 1.61 20.14
CA THR A 75 14.21 2.56 20.95
C THR A 75 13.57 3.94 21.03
N ASP A 76 12.62 4.24 20.14
CA ASP A 76 11.83 5.49 20.12
C ASP A 76 10.65 5.48 21.11
N SER A 77 10.27 4.31 21.62
CA SER A 77 9.18 4.17 22.59
C SER A 77 9.65 4.58 24.00
N PRO A 78 8.79 5.21 24.83
CA PRO A 78 9.15 5.57 26.18
C PRO A 78 9.61 4.33 26.96
N SER A 79 10.73 4.48 27.68
CA SER A 79 11.23 3.46 28.59
C SER A 79 10.13 3.09 29.59
N LEU A 80 9.94 1.80 29.87
CA LEU A 80 9.08 1.40 30.98
C LEU A 80 9.62 2.07 32.26
N PRO A 81 8.76 2.68 33.09
CA PRO A 81 9.16 3.06 34.42
C PRO A 81 9.63 1.79 35.14
N VAL A 82 10.81 1.86 35.76
CA VAL A 82 11.21 0.90 36.79
C VAL A 82 10.06 0.87 37.80
N GLU A 83 9.49 -0.31 38.05
CA GLU A 83 8.44 -0.49 39.04
C GLU A 83 8.92 0.06 40.39
N PHE A 84 8.41 1.24 40.76
CA PHE A 84 8.30 1.65 42.15
C PHE A 84 6.81 1.69 42.48
N SER A 85 6.45 0.87 43.46
CA SER A 85 5.14 0.88 44.09
C SER A 85 4.78 2.29 44.59
N GLY A 86 3.59 2.78 44.26
CA GLY A 86 2.97 3.88 44.99
C GLY A 86 2.16 4.87 44.14
N CYS A 87 0.85 4.67 44.19
CA CYS A 87 -0.22 5.69 44.20
C CYS A 87 -0.57 6.57 42.97
N SER A 88 -1.90 6.63 42.81
CA SER A 88 -2.81 7.65 42.27
C SER A 88 -2.82 7.94 40.77
N ALA A 89 -3.96 7.59 40.19
CA ALA A 89 -4.48 8.10 38.94
C ALA A 89 -4.71 9.62 39.06
N GLU A 90 -4.10 10.38 38.15
CA GLU A 90 -4.55 11.73 37.81
C GLU A 90 -4.83 11.79 36.30
N GLU A 91 -6.00 12.36 36.01
CA GLU A 91 -6.58 12.59 34.70
C GLU A 91 -5.73 13.59 33.90
N GLU A 92 -5.21 13.19 32.73
CA GLU A 92 -4.74 14.17 31.74
C GLU A 92 -5.91 14.61 30.85
N LYS A 93 -6.34 15.85 31.08
CA LYS A 93 -7.30 16.58 30.25
C LYS A 93 -6.73 16.82 28.86
N GLY A 94 -7.53 16.48 27.85
CA GLY A 94 -7.24 16.70 26.44
C GLY A 94 -7.02 18.17 26.12
N LEU A 95 -5.88 18.45 25.47
CA LEU A 95 -5.65 19.68 24.73
C LEU A 95 -5.80 19.36 23.24
N ASN A 96 -6.97 19.69 22.70
CA ASN A 96 -7.21 19.70 21.27
C ASN A 96 -6.28 20.73 20.60
N TYR A 97 -5.35 20.22 19.80
CA TYR A 97 -4.83 20.92 18.63
C TYR A 97 -4.94 19.94 17.46
N GLU A 98 -6.09 19.96 16.78
CA GLU A 98 -6.21 19.39 15.44
C GLU A 98 -5.31 20.20 14.52
N LYS A 99 -4.10 19.68 14.33
CA LYS A 99 -3.23 20.05 13.24
C LYS A 99 -3.35 18.90 12.26
N GLU A 100 -3.97 19.16 11.11
CA GLU A 100 -4.01 18.21 10.00
C GLU A 100 -2.57 17.71 9.75
N THR A 101 -2.33 16.45 10.08
CA THR A 101 -1.00 15.86 10.00
C THR A 101 -0.86 15.18 8.65
N PRO A 102 0.15 15.53 7.83
CA PRO A 102 0.39 14.85 6.56
C PRO A 102 0.62 13.35 6.77
N LEU A 103 0.14 12.53 5.84
CA LEU A 103 0.26 11.06 5.84
C LEU A 103 1.73 10.58 5.93
N ASN A 104 2.70 11.45 5.61
CA ASN A 104 4.14 11.23 5.66
C ASN A 104 4.77 11.59 7.03
N LYS A 105 4.39 10.90 8.12
CA LYS A 105 5.27 10.79 9.30
C LYS A 105 6.29 9.65 9.17
N GLY A 106 6.05 8.73 8.24
CA GLY A 106 6.97 7.66 7.92
C GLY A 106 8.18 8.13 7.13
N GLY A 107 9.35 7.64 7.51
CA GLY A 107 10.63 8.07 6.96
C GLY A 107 11.79 7.81 7.91
N ASP A 108 11.50 7.75 9.21
CA ASP A 108 12.48 7.27 10.17
C ASP A 108 12.78 5.79 9.92
N ARG A 109 14.05 5.42 10.08
CA ARG A 109 14.55 4.07 9.87
C ARG A 109 14.74 3.39 11.21
N SER A 110 13.71 3.48 12.05
CA SER A 110 13.67 3.03 13.44
C SER A 110 14.05 1.57 13.63
N VAL A 111 13.71 0.70 12.68
CA VAL A 111 14.09 -0.73 12.71
C VAL A 111 15.61 -0.95 12.66
N ARG A 112 16.39 0.05 12.21
CA ARG A 112 17.86 -0.01 12.28
C ARG A 112 18.40 0.16 13.69
N ASN A 113 17.64 0.79 14.60
CA ASN A 113 18.04 0.98 15.98
C ASN A 113 17.72 -0.29 16.76
N LEU A 114 18.78 -0.98 17.17
CA LEU A 114 18.71 -2.24 17.88
C LEU A 114 18.84 -2.02 19.39
N PRO A 115 18.04 -2.71 20.20
CA PRO A 115 18.09 -2.65 21.66
C PRO A 115 19.25 -3.46 22.27
N PHE A 116 20.35 -3.64 21.53
CA PHE A 116 21.46 -4.50 21.93
C PHE A 116 22.80 -3.75 21.84
N SER A 117 23.80 -4.20 22.59
CA SER A 117 25.17 -3.76 22.35
C SER A 117 25.69 -4.38 21.03
N PRO A 118 26.68 -3.75 20.37
CA PRO A 118 27.30 -4.32 19.17
C PRO A 118 27.87 -5.73 19.41
N LYS A 119 28.41 -5.98 20.60
CA LYS A 119 28.96 -7.28 21.01
C LYS A 119 27.86 -8.33 21.09
N VAL A 120 26.77 -8.03 21.81
CA VAL A 120 25.62 -8.93 21.97
C VAL A 120 24.99 -9.25 20.63
N PHE A 121 24.75 -8.26 19.77
CA PHE A 121 24.12 -8.52 18.47
C PHE A 121 25.00 -9.35 17.53
N LYS A 122 26.33 -9.17 17.56
CA LYS A 122 27.25 -10.04 16.83
C LYS A 122 27.19 -11.48 17.33
N LEU A 123 27.18 -11.69 18.65
CA LEU A 123 27.05 -13.03 19.24
C LEU A 123 25.69 -13.67 18.90
N MET A 124 24.63 -12.88 19.02
CA MET A 124 23.25 -13.24 18.66
C MET A 124 23.15 -13.68 17.21
N SER A 125 23.77 -12.94 16.28
CA SER A 125 23.76 -13.28 14.85
C SER A 125 24.36 -14.65 14.56
N LYS A 126 25.36 -15.07 15.33
CA LYS A 126 26.00 -16.39 15.22
C LYS A 126 25.14 -17.47 15.84
N ASN A 127 24.70 -17.27 17.09
CA ASN A 127 23.97 -18.28 17.86
C ASN A 127 22.54 -18.54 17.38
N LEU A 128 21.88 -17.53 16.79
CA LEU A 128 20.56 -17.68 16.14
C LEU A 128 20.64 -17.90 14.63
N TYR A 129 21.85 -18.06 14.06
CA TYR A 129 22.07 -18.30 12.63
C TYR A 129 21.38 -17.26 11.74
N ILE A 130 21.53 -15.97 12.09
CA ILE A 130 20.92 -14.87 11.34
C ILE A 130 21.68 -14.69 10.02
N HIS A 131 20.98 -14.89 8.92
CA HIS A 131 21.57 -14.76 7.60
C HIS A 131 21.77 -13.29 7.19
N GLY A 132 22.88 -12.99 6.50
CA GLY A 132 23.27 -11.62 6.14
C GLY A 132 22.29 -10.86 5.24
N SER A 133 21.36 -11.56 4.56
CA SER A 133 20.32 -10.90 3.75
C SER A 133 19.41 -9.97 4.55
N ILE A 134 19.27 -10.16 5.87
CA ILE A 134 18.47 -9.28 6.71
C ILE A 134 18.97 -7.83 6.71
N ALA A 135 20.29 -7.61 6.61
CA ALA A 135 20.86 -6.25 6.56
C ALA A 135 20.37 -5.50 5.31
N ARG A 136 20.29 -6.20 4.17
CA ARG A 136 19.72 -5.64 2.93
C ARG A 136 18.23 -5.34 3.10
N VAL A 137 17.48 -6.26 3.71
CA VAL A 137 16.04 -6.11 3.92
C VAL A 137 15.73 -4.91 4.83
N ILE A 138 16.48 -4.73 5.93
CA ILE A 138 16.35 -3.57 6.82
C ILE A 138 16.83 -2.28 6.15
N SER A 139 17.79 -2.36 5.23
CA SER A 139 18.26 -1.18 4.51
C SER A 139 17.20 -0.59 3.56
N ARG A 140 16.36 -1.44 2.96
CA ARG A 140 15.26 -1.10 2.05
C ARG A 140 13.98 -0.88 2.84
N SER A 141 13.85 0.31 3.43
CA SER A 141 12.79 0.60 4.39
C SER A 141 11.43 0.94 3.79
N ASP A 142 11.42 1.36 2.52
CA ASP A 142 10.31 1.97 1.78
C ASP A 142 9.36 0.97 1.12
N VAL A 143 9.82 -0.25 0.85
CA VAL A 143 9.06 -1.28 0.15
C VAL A 143 8.89 -2.49 1.06
N PRO A 144 7.66 -2.96 1.31
CA PRO A 144 7.48 -4.14 2.12
C PRO A 144 7.97 -5.38 1.34
N HIS A 145 8.52 -6.34 2.07
CA HIS A 145 9.26 -7.44 1.46
C HIS A 145 9.03 -8.75 2.20
N PHE A 146 8.75 -9.81 1.43
CA PHE A 146 8.89 -11.18 1.88
C PHE A 146 9.88 -11.90 0.99
N SER A 147 10.82 -12.61 1.61
CA SER A 147 11.74 -13.50 0.91
C SER A 147 11.92 -14.80 1.65
N ARG A 148 12.15 -15.85 0.87
CA ARG A 148 12.54 -17.17 1.31
C ARG A 148 13.84 -17.54 0.60
N ALA A 149 14.75 -18.15 1.34
CA ALA A 149 15.94 -18.79 0.80
C ALA A 149 16.14 -20.15 1.47
N GLU A 150 16.54 -21.13 0.69
CA GLU A 150 17.08 -22.38 1.21
C GLU A 150 18.60 -22.24 1.22
N ILE A 151 19.22 -22.48 2.36
CA ILE A 151 20.66 -22.36 2.55
C ILE A 151 21.19 -23.59 3.26
N GLU A 152 22.47 -23.86 3.07
CA GLU A 152 23.22 -24.78 3.93
C GLU A 152 23.93 -23.95 5.00
N VAL A 153 23.75 -24.34 6.26
CA VAL A 153 24.40 -23.73 7.42
C VAL A 153 25.46 -24.69 7.95
N GLU A 154 26.70 -24.24 8.01
CA GLU A 154 27.82 -24.96 8.61
C GLU A 154 27.88 -24.66 10.12
N LEU A 155 27.71 -25.71 10.92
CA LEU A 155 27.82 -25.64 12.38
C LEU A 155 29.23 -25.98 12.81
N GLU A 156 29.98 -25.03 13.39
CA GLU A 156 31.26 -25.22 14.10
C GLU A 156 32.15 -26.39 13.60
N GLY A 157 32.44 -26.44 12.29
CA GLY A 157 33.33 -27.45 11.69
C GLY A 157 32.73 -28.86 11.52
N ARG A 158 31.39 -28.99 11.57
CA ARG A 158 30.63 -30.23 11.34
C ARG A 158 29.97 -30.25 9.95
N SER A 159 29.15 -31.27 9.70
CA SER A 159 28.34 -31.42 8.49
C SER A 159 27.44 -30.19 8.23
N LYS A 160 27.29 -29.83 6.96
CA LYS A 160 26.34 -28.82 6.52
C LYS A 160 24.89 -29.26 6.80
N HIS A 161 24.07 -28.33 7.30
CA HIS A 161 22.66 -28.56 7.59
C HIS A 161 21.77 -27.69 6.71
N PRO A 162 20.78 -28.27 6.00
CA PRO A 162 19.83 -27.47 5.25
C PRO A 162 18.95 -26.67 6.22
N ALA A 163 18.74 -25.39 5.91
CA ALA A 163 17.90 -24.48 6.66
C ALA A 163 17.10 -23.58 5.71
N TYR A 164 15.89 -23.21 6.14
CA TYR A 164 15.08 -22.21 5.47
C TYR A 164 15.22 -20.87 6.18
N VAL A 165 15.56 -19.84 5.43
CA VAL A 165 15.63 -18.46 5.91
C VAL A 165 14.45 -17.68 5.35
N TYR A 166 13.69 -17.04 6.24
CA TYR A 166 12.61 -16.13 5.90
C TYR A 166 12.94 -14.74 6.41
N ASN A 167 12.79 -13.74 5.54
CA ASN A 167 12.83 -12.35 5.95
C ASN A 167 11.53 -11.65 5.58
N CYS A 168 10.96 -10.93 6.54
CA CYS A 168 9.83 -10.04 6.32
C CYS A 168 10.22 -8.59 6.65
N ARG A 169 9.65 -7.64 5.92
CA ARG A 169 9.80 -6.21 6.15
C ARG A 169 8.49 -5.52 5.86
N SER A 170 8.04 -4.71 6.81
CA SER A 170 6.94 -3.76 6.64
C SER A 170 7.46 -2.46 6.02
N THR A 171 6.56 -1.69 5.43
CA THR A 171 6.92 -0.35 4.93
C THR A 171 7.09 0.64 6.06
N ASN A 172 8.08 1.53 5.95
CA ASN A 172 8.23 2.68 6.83
C ASN A 172 7.44 3.91 6.38
N ALA A 173 6.52 3.76 5.41
CA ALA A 173 5.58 4.80 5.00
C ALA A 173 4.73 5.33 6.18
N TRP A 174 4.48 4.47 7.16
CA TRP A 174 3.77 4.80 8.40
C TRP A 174 4.59 4.36 9.60
N GLU A 175 4.27 4.91 10.76
CA GLU A 175 4.94 4.59 12.03
C GLU A 175 4.77 3.10 12.42
N ALA A 176 5.55 2.68 13.41
CA ALA A 176 5.55 1.31 13.94
C ALA A 176 5.94 0.22 12.91
N ASP A 177 6.89 0.55 12.04
CA ASP A 177 7.48 -0.40 11.12
C ASP A 177 8.25 -1.54 11.85
N LEU A 178 8.12 -2.74 11.32
CA LEU A 178 8.70 -4.00 11.78
C LEU A 178 9.61 -4.66 10.73
N ALA A 179 10.54 -5.49 11.17
CA ALA A 179 11.21 -6.47 10.32
C ALA A 179 11.36 -7.81 11.05
N LEU A 180 11.37 -8.92 10.33
CA LEU A 180 11.48 -10.26 10.88
C LEU A 180 12.57 -11.03 10.13
N THR A 181 13.40 -11.76 10.86
CA THR A 181 14.26 -12.82 10.31
C THR A 181 13.93 -14.12 11.01
N VAL A 182 13.84 -15.22 10.26
CA VAL A 182 13.58 -16.56 10.77
C VAL A 182 14.51 -17.54 10.09
N THR A 183 15.19 -18.38 10.86
CA THR A 183 16.01 -19.49 10.38
C THR A 183 15.43 -20.79 10.95
N HIS A 184 14.88 -21.62 10.07
CA HIS A 184 14.23 -22.89 10.42
C HIS A 184 15.07 -24.08 9.97
N PHE A 185 15.32 -25.00 10.88
CA PHE A 185 16.03 -26.26 10.62
C PHE A 185 15.03 -27.42 10.48
N PRO A 186 14.72 -27.86 9.24
CA PRO A 186 13.71 -28.90 9.01
C PRO A 186 13.99 -30.26 9.67
N ARG A 187 15.27 -30.61 9.87
CA ARG A 187 15.67 -31.88 10.50
C ARG A 187 15.29 -31.93 11.98
N SER A 188 15.58 -30.87 12.72
CA SER A 188 15.28 -30.76 14.15
C SER A 188 13.87 -30.22 14.43
N GLY A 189 13.28 -29.48 13.49
CA GLY A 189 12.06 -28.72 13.71
C GLY A 189 12.28 -27.49 14.59
N LEU A 190 13.53 -27.02 14.68
CA LEU A 190 13.93 -25.89 15.50
C LEU A 190 13.92 -24.60 14.68
N THR A 191 13.26 -23.57 15.20
CA THR A 191 13.14 -22.26 14.56
C THR A 191 13.77 -21.20 15.43
N TYR A 192 14.71 -20.45 14.88
CA TYR A 192 15.30 -19.26 15.49
C TYR A 192 14.76 -18.01 14.79
N ALA A 193 14.39 -16.99 15.55
CA ALA A 193 13.84 -15.78 14.96
C ALA A 193 14.16 -14.53 15.78
N VAL A 194 14.24 -13.40 15.07
CA VAL A 194 14.32 -12.07 15.66
C VAL A 194 13.29 -11.18 14.97
N LEU A 195 12.36 -10.64 15.76
CA LEU A 195 11.44 -9.61 15.33
C LEU A 195 11.99 -8.25 15.79
N PHE A 196 12.30 -7.40 14.82
CA PHE A 196 12.90 -6.08 15.01
C PHE A 196 11.85 -4.99 15.03
N GLY A 197 12.07 -4.01 15.92
CA GLY A 197 11.28 -2.80 15.98
C GLY A 197 9.92 -3.01 16.63
N CYS A 198 9.78 -3.92 17.59
CA CYS A 198 8.51 -4.22 18.26
C CYS A 198 8.07 -3.08 19.20
N PRO A 199 6.92 -2.43 18.97
CA PRO A 199 6.21 -1.70 20.02
C PRO A 199 5.68 -2.65 21.10
N LYS A 200 5.38 -2.13 22.29
CA LYS A 200 4.81 -2.92 23.40
C LYS A 200 3.50 -3.63 23.03
N SER A 201 2.62 -2.96 22.27
CA SER A 201 1.36 -3.54 21.79
C SER A 201 1.58 -4.79 20.93
N ILE A 202 2.57 -4.73 20.03
CA ILE A 202 2.93 -5.86 19.17
C ILE A 202 3.59 -6.98 19.96
N GLU A 203 4.45 -6.66 20.95
CA GLU A 203 5.02 -7.68 21.84
C GLU A 203 3.92 -8.49 22.52
N ASP A 204 2.95 -7.81 23.12
CA ASP A 204 1.88 -8.45 23.88
C ASP A 204 0.96 -9.28 22.98
N GLU A 205 0.67 -8.80 21.76
CA GLU A 205 -0.11 -9.55 20.77
C GLU A 205 0.62 -10.80 20.24
N VAL A 206 1.94 -10.70 19.99
CA VAL A 206 2.75 -11.87 19.60
C VAL A 206 2.81 -12.90 20.72
N ILE A 207 3.05 -12.47 21.96
CA ILE A 207 3.07 -13.35 23.13
C ILE A 207 1.71 -14.06 23.26
N LYS A 208 0.60 -13.31 23.19
CA LYS A 208 -0.76 -13.85 23.27
C LYS A 208 -1.02 -14.90 22.19
N ARG A 209 -0.64 -14.65 20.93
CA ARG A 209 -0.82 -15.61 19.82
C ARG A 209 0.06 -16.86 19.99
N LEU A 210 1.25 -16.71 20.57
CA LEU A 210 2.16 -17.82 20.87
C LEU A 210 1.80 -18.60 22.14
N SER A 211 0.87 -18.12 22.98
CA SER A 211 0.44 -18.85 24.19
C SER A 211 -0.36 -20.12 23.90
N TYR A 212 -0.87 -20.32 22.68
CA TYR A 212 -1.71 -21.48 22.36
C TYR A 212 -0.96 -22.82 22.53
N PRO A 213 -1.52 -23.83 23.23
CA PRO A 213 -0.89 -25.13 23.39
C PRO A 213 -0.89 -25.93 22.09
N GLY A 214 0.27 -26.40 21.64
CA GLY A 214 0.36 -27.29 20.47
C GLY A 214 1.77 -27.35 19.90
N ILE A 215 2.03 -28.31 19.02
CA ILE A 215 3.33 -28.46 18.34
C ILE A 215 3.50 -27.49 17.15
N GLU A 216 2.42 -26.79 16.80
CA GLU A 216 2.30 -25.88 15.66
C GLU A 216 3.29 -24.71 15.73
N PHE A 217 3.85 -24.38 16.92
CA PHE A 217 4.89 -23.36 17.08
C PHE A 217 6.18 -23.62 16.28
N SER A 218 6.41 -24.87 15.89
CA SER A 218 7.58 -25.27 15.09
C SER A 218 7.35 -25.15 13.58
N TYR A 219 6.15 -24.73 13.14
CA TYR A 219 5.86 -24.56 11.72
C TYR A 219 6.66 -23.39 11.12
N PRO A 220 7.36 -23.57 9.97
CA PRO A 220 8.32 -22.58 9.45
C PRO A 220 7.71 -21.20 9.16
N LEU A 221 6.47 -21.17 8.65
CA LEU A 221 5.77 -19.94 8.28
C LEU A 221 4.86 -19.40 9.40
N LEU A 222 4.91 -19.94 10.63
CA LEU A 222 4.07 -19.42 11.71
C LEU A 222 4.40 -17.95 12.03
N LEU A 223 5.68 -17.63 12.25
CA LEU A 223 6.08 -16.25 12.55
C LEU A 223 5.88 -15.31 11.35
N PRO A 224 6.23 -15.67 10.10
CA PRO A 224 5.83 -14.88 8.92
C PRO A 224 4.31 -14.69 8.79
N GLY A 225 3.50 -15.69 9.16
CA GLY A 225 2.04 -15.60 9.19
C GLY A 225 1.53 -14.62 10.24
N ILE A 226 2.05 -14.70 11.48
CA ILE A 226 1.75 -13.72 12.54
C ILE A 226 2.17 -12.32 12.11
N PHE A 227 3.36 -12.16 11.52
CA PHE A 227 3.82 -10.90 10.96
C PHE A 227 2.83 -10.37 9.91
N ALA A 228 2.30 -11.24 9.06
CA ALA A 228 1.35 -10.84 8.03
C ALA A 228 0.01 -10.37 8.58
N GLU A 229 -0.48 -11.02 9.62
CA GLU A 229 -1.68 -10.58 10.32
C GLU A 229 -1.48 -9.23 11.03
N LEU A 230 -0.36 -9.06 11.77
CA LEU A 230 -0.07 -7.79 12.45
C LEU A 230 0.01 -6.61 11.47
N GLU A 231 0.63 -6.83 10.31
CA GLU A 231 0.72 -5.83 9.25
C GLU A 231 -0.62 -5.62 8.55
N GLY A 232 -1.44 -6.68 8.45
CA GLY A 232 -2.84 -6.62 8.03
C GLY A 232 -3.63 -5.65 8.89
N ASP A 233 -3.70 -5.93 10.19
CA ASP A 233 -4.43 -5.13 11.17
C ASP A 233 -3.99 -3.66 11.13
N ARG A 234 -2.66 -3.42 11.05
CA ARG A 234 -2.07 -2.08 10.97
C ARG A 234 -2.49 -1.31 9.72
N HIS A 235 -2.35 -1.90 8.53
CA HIS A 235 -2.69 -1.21 7.29
C HIS A 235 -4.19 -0.99 7.13
N LEU A 236 -5.02 -1.96 7.53
CA LEU A 236 -6.47 -1.81 7.43
C LEU A 236 -6.98 -0.63 8.25
N GLN A 237 -6.48 -0.48 9.48
CA GLN A 237 -6.79 0.68 10.32
C GLN A 237 -6.35 2.00 9.65
N ILE A 238 -5.12 2.06 9.13
CA ILE A 238 -4.61 3.25 8.42
C ILE A 238 -5.49 3.61 7.22
N VAL A 239 -5.90 2.61 6.43
CA VAL A 239 -6.77 2.82 5.28
C VAL A 239 -8.13 3.35 5.73
N GLU A 240 -8.75 2.76 6.74
CA GLU A 240 -10.07 3.19 7.24
C GLU A 240 -10.07 4.60 7.79
N ASP A 241 -9.07 4.94 8.61
CA ASP A 241 -8.89 6.29 9.15
C ASP A 241 -8.68 7.31 8.01
N TYR A 242 -7.86 6.95 7.03
CA TYR A 242 -7.56 7.83 5.89
C TYR A 242 -8.73 8.00 4.92
N MET A 243 -9.46 6.92 4.62
CA MET A 243 -10.64 6.98 3.76
C MET A 243 -11.73 7.85 4.39
N SER A 244 -11.94 7.76 5.71
CA SER A 244 -12.91 8.60 6.43
C SER A 244 -12.58 10.08 6.31
N ASN A 245 -11.29 10.44 6.46
CA ASN A 245 -10.83 11.83 6.29
C ASN A 245 -11.03 12.35 4.85
N ILE A 246 -10.75 11.51 3.84
CA ILE A 246 -10.95 11.89 2.44
C ILE A 246 -12.41 12.20 2.14
N GLU A 247 -13.35 11.41 2.64
CA GLU A 247 -14.78 11.62 2.36
C GLU A 247 -15.26 12.98 2.85
N GLU A 248 -14.85 13.37 4.07
CA GLU A 248 -15.11 14.69 4.63
C GLU A 248 -14.53 15.80 3.75
N LYS A 249 -13.28 15.65 3.31
CA LYS A 249 -12.60 16.66 2.48
C LYS A 249 -13.10 16.75 1.04
N ILE A 250 -13.48 15.65 0.40
CA ILE A 250 -14.07 15.68 -0.96
C ILE A 250 -15.35 16.52 -0.92
N PHE A 251 -16.19 16.35 0.10
CA PHE A 251 -17.43 17.09 0.25
C PHE A 251 -17.20 18.62 0.37
N GLU A 252 -16.18 19.03 1.12
CA GLU A 252 -15.81 20.45 1.25
C GLU A 252 -15.18 21.02 -0.04
N LEU A 253 -14.38 20.21 -0.74
CA LEU A 253 -13.63 20.63 -1.93
C LEU A 253 -14.45 20.67 -3.22
N ASP A 254 -15.62 20.02 -3.24
CA ASP A 254 -16.59 20.05 -4.34
C ASP A 254 -17.52 21.28 -4.28
N TYR A 255 -17.52 22.02 -3.16
CA TYR A 255 -18.23 23.30 -3.07
C TYR A 255 -17.54 24.36 -3.96
N GLN A 256 -18.15 24.67 -5.10
CA GLN A 256 -17.70 25.74 -5.98
C GLN A 256 -18.29 27.07 -5.53
N LEU A 257 -17.42 27.99 -5.09
CA LEU A 257 -17.80 29.39 -4.89
C LEU A 257 -18.09 30.07 -6.24
N PRO A 258 -18.99 31.07 -6.28
CA PRO A 258 -19.32 31.83 -7.49
C PRO A 258 -18.06 32.41 -8.17
N VAL A 259 -18.10 32.48 -9.51
CA VAL A 259 -17.00 32.93 -10.41
C VAL A 259 -16.30 34.21 -9.93
N GLU A 260 -17.04 35.14 -9.32
CA GLU A 260 -16.54 36.42 -8.80
C GLU A 260 -15.54 36.28 -7.65
N GLN A 261 -15.64 35.22 -6.84
CA GLN A 261 -14.71 34.93 -5.74
C GLN A 261 -13.52 34.05 -6.16
N GLN A 262 -13.63 33.33 -7.28
CA GLN A 262 -12.54 32.53 -7.85
C GLN A 262 -11.38 33.39 -8.38
N ILE A 263 -11.64 34.66 -8.72
CA ILE A 263 -10.65 35.58 -9.31
C ILE A 263 -9.53 35.98 -8.32
N ARG A 264 -9.69 35.73 -7.01
CA ARG A 264 -8.58 35.84 -6.04
C ARG A 264 -7.65 34.62 -6.18
N SER A 265 -6.67 34.74 -7.09
CA SER A 265 -5.77 33.68 -7.56
C SER A 265 -5.09 32.81 -6.50
N ALA A 266 -4.84 33.31 -5.29
CA ALA A 266 -4.15 32.56 -4.23
C ALA A 266 -4.99 31.41 -3.61
N ASN A 267 -6.30 31.56 -3.48
CA ASN A 267 -7.16 30.56 -2.83
C ASN A 267 -7.43 29.36 -3.76
N VAL A 268 -7.53 29.60 -5.07
CA VAL A 268 -7.74 28.55 -6.08
C VAL A 268 -6.50 27.67 -6.23
N GLU A 269 -5.31 28.28 -6.23
CA GLU A 269 -4.05 27.55 -6.34
C GLU A 269 -3.78 26.68 -5.10
N ALA A 270 -4.06 27.19 -3.91
CA ALA A 270 -3.99 26.42 -2.66
C ALA A 270 -4.95 25.22 -2.67
N ARG A 271 -6.22 25.43 -3.07
CA ARG A 271 -7.21 24.35 -3.18
C ARG A 271 -6.82 23.28 -4.19
N ASN A 272 -6.30 23.69 -5.36
CA ASN A 272 -5.83 22.76 -6.38
C ASN A 272 -4.59 21.97 -5.92
N LYS A 273 -3.70 22.60 -5.15
CA LYS A 273 -2.54 21.93 -4.55
C LYS A 273 -2.98 20.86 -3.54
N GLU A 274 -3.98 21.16 -2.71
CA GLU A 274 -4.53 20.21 -1.74
C GLU A 274 -5.21 19.02 -2.42
N LYS A 275 -6.06 19.26 -3.45
CA LYS A 275 -6.66 18.20 -4.28
C LYS A 275 -5.60 17.25 -4.86
N ARG A 276 -4.51 17.81 -5.39
CA ARG A 276 -3.39 17.01 -5.94
C ARG A 276 -2.66 16.21 -4.86
N ALA A 277 -2.46 16.80 -3.67
CA ALA A 277 -1.82 16.10 -2.57
C ALA A 277 -2.65 14.89 -2.11
N GLN A 278 -3.96 15.07 -1.92
CA GLN A 278 -4.88 13.98 -1.56
C GLN A 278 -4.90 12.87 -2.61
N TRP A 279 -4.91 13.23 -3.90
CA TRP A 279 -4.84 12.24 -4.98
C TRP A 279 -3.53 11.44 -4.95
N LEU A 280 -2.39 12.12 -4.76
CA LEU A 280 -1.08 11.48 -4.66
C LEU A 280 -0.98 10.54 -3.46
N ASP A 281 -1.48 10.98 -2.30
CA ASP A 281 -1.47 10.19 -1.06
C ASP A 281 -2.38 8.96 -1.18
N THR A 282 -3.56 9.09 -1.79
CA THR A 282 -4.47 7.96 -2.07
C THR A 282 -3.83 6.95 -3.04
N ALA A 283 -3.16 7.45 -4.09
CA ALA A 283 -2.44 6.61 -5.04
C ALA A 283 -1.27 5.88 -4.38
N TYR A 284 -0.53 6.56 -3.49
CA TYR A 284 0.58 5.98 -2.75
C TYR A 284 0.12 4.88 -1.78
N LEU A 285 -0.97 5.11 -1.04
CA LEU A 285 -1.60 4.12 -0.18
C LEU A 285 -2.00 2.88 -0.98
N LYS A 286 -2.76 3.06 -2.08
CA LYS A 286 -3.16 1.96 -2.97
C LYS A 286 -1.96 1.14 -3.45
N ASN A 287 -0.90 1.80 -3.92
CA ASN A 287 0.30 1.12 -4.42
C ASN A 287 1.02 0.32 -3.33
N SER A 288 1.04 0.84 -2.11
CA SER A 288 1.61 0.15 -0.95
C SER A 288 0.82 -1.12 -0.60
N LEU A 289 -0.52 -1.04 -0.60
CA LEU A 289 -1.39 -2.21 -0.41
C LEU A 289 -1.18 -3.26 -1.49
N VAL A 290 -1.11 -2.86 -2.77
CA VAL A 290 -0.84 -3.77 -3.90
C VAL A 290 0.50 -4.48 -3.71
N THR A 291 1.52 -3.75 -3.28
CA THR A 291 2.87 -4.29 -3.09
C THR A 291 2.91 -5.32 -1.96
N TRP A 292 2.19 -5.05 -0.87
CA TRP A 292 2.06 -6.00 0.24
C TRP A 292 1.24 -7.23 -0.14
N ASN A 293 0.12 -7.04 -0.84
CA ASN A 293 -0.71 -8.14 -1.33
C ASN A 293 0.12 -9.13 -2.18
N ALA A 294 0.99 -8.60 -3.04
CA ALA A 294 1.93 -9.42 -3.80
C ALA A 294 2.92 -10.22 -2.92
N GLN A 295 3.29 -9.73 -1.72
CA GLN A 295 4.11 -10.49 -0.78
C GLN A 295 3.30 -11.61 -0.10
N LEU A 296 2.03 -11.37 0.23
CA LEU A 296 1.14 -12.39 0.80
C LEU A 296 0.95 -13.57 -0.17
N PHE A 297 0.79 -13.31 -1.47
CA PHE A 297 0.75 -14.35 -2.49
C PHE A 297 2.03 -15.21 -2.54
N LYS A 298 3.20 -14.64 -2.26
CA LYS A 298 4.44 -15.43 -2.16
C LYS A 298 4.43 -16.33 -0.93
N MET A 299 3.85 -15.87 0.18
CA MET A 299 3.72 -16.68 1.39
C MET A 299 2.76 -17.86 1.15
N THR A 300 1.59 -17.64 0.53
CA THR A 300 0.63 -18.72 0.22
C THR A 300 1.22 -19.76 -0.72
N LYS A 301 1.88 -19.32 -1.80
CA LYS A 301 2.64 -20.22 -2.68
C LYS A 301 3.67 -21.04 -1.89
N HIS A 302 4.35 -20.41 -0.94
CA HIS A 302 5.33 -21.12 -0.15
C HIS A 302 4.70 -22.12 0.85
N VAL A 303 3.50 -21.86 1.35
CA VAL A 303 2.75 -22.87 2.15
C VAL A 303 2.49 -24.13 1.31
N GLU A 304 2.10 -23.98 0.04
CA GLU A 304 1.92 -25.10 -0.88
C GLU A 304 3.24 -25.85 -1.11
N GLU A 305 4.34 -25.12 -1.34
CA GLU A 305 5.68 -25.71 -1.46
C GLU A 305 6.08 -26.53 -0.22
N LEU A 306 5.86 -26.02 1.00
CA LEU A 306 6.17 -26.74 2.25
C LEU A 306 5.34 -28.01 2.41
N ARG A 307 4.06 -27.96 2.02
CA ARG A 307 3.17 -29.13 2.03
C ARG A 307 3.71 -30.24 1.12
N ASP A 308 4.19 -29.87 -0.06
CA ASP A 308 4.57 -30.82 -1.11
C ASP A 308 6.02 -31.29 -0.99
N THR A 309 6.86 -30.58 -0.22
CA THR A 309 8.28 -30.92 0.01
C THR A 309 8.53 -31.39 1.44
N LEU A 310 8.57 -30.47 2.40
CA LEU A 310 8.96 -30.73 3.79
C LEU A 310 7.96 -31.64 4.53
N PHE A 311 6.68 -31.48 4.22
CA PHE A 311 5.60 -32.22 4.87
C PHE A 311 4.88 -33.18 3.91
N ALA A 312 5.53 -33.59 2.83
CA ALA A 312 4.96 -34.55 1.88
C ALA A 312 4.49 -35.82 2.60
N PRO A 313 3.32 -36.39 2.25
CA PRO A 313 2.90 -37.67 2.79
C PRO A 313 3.88 -38.76 2.37
N TYR A 314 4.17 -39.69 3.27
CA TYR A 314 5.00 -40.84 2.93
C TYR A 314 4.28 -41.73 1.89
N GLU A 315 4.72 -41.72 0.63
CA GLU A 315 4.24 -42.67 -0.37
C GLU A 315 4.70 -44.09 -0.02
N GLY A 316 3.77 -44.88 0.51
CA GLY A 316 3.97 -46.32 0.64
C GLY A 316 3.97 -46.95 -0.74
N ARG A 317 5.15 -47.37 -1.23
CA ARG A 317 5.22 -48.39 -2.29
C ARG A 317 4.61 -49.69 -1.76
N LEU A 318 3.31 -49.90 -2.01
CA LEU A 318 2.78 -51.21 -2.33
C LEU A 318 2.96 -51.39 -3.85
N SER A 319 4.18 -51.67 -4.27
CA SER A 319 4.43 -52.32 -5.56
C SER A 319 4.37 -53.81 -5.33
N SER A 320 3.19 -54.41 -5.52
CA SER A 320 3.11 -55.81 -5.94
C SER A 320 3.18 -55.81 -7.47
N PRO A 321 4.14 -56.52 -8.10
CA PRO A 321 4.05 -56.84 -9.52
C PRO A 321 3.00 -57.97 -9.73
N ASP A 322 2.43 -58.01 -10.93
CA ASP A 322 1.35 -58.91 -11.41
C ASP A 322 -0.05 -58.62 -10.85
N ASN A 323 -1.07 -58.26 -11.64
CA ASN A 323 -1.50 -58.89 -12.89
C ASN A 323 -2.55 -57.99 -13.59
N GLY A 324 -2.55 -58.01 -14.93
CA GLY A 324 -3.75 -57.97 -15.76
C GLY A 324 -4.54 -56.66 -15.90
N ASP A 325 -4.42 -56.09 -17.10
CA ASP A 325 -5.53 -55.59 -17.92
C ASP A 325 -6.18 -54.21 -17.67
N ILE A 326 -5.91 -53.34 -18.66
CA ILE A 326 -6.84 -52.52 -19.46
C ILE A 326 -7.21 -51.09 -18.96
N ALA A 327 -6.95 -50.16 -19.90
CA ALA A 327 -7.57 -48.87 -20.20
C ALA A 327 -7.20 -47.62 -19.36
N ASP A 328 -6.29 -46.83 -19.95
CA ASP A 328 -6.54 -45.46 -20.45
C ASP A 328 -7.84 -44.78 -19.97
N VAL A 329 -7.74 -43.71 -19.17
CA VAL A 329 -8.43 -42.41 -19.35
C VAL A 329 -7.78 -41.35 -18.45
N GLY A 330 -7.24 -40.30 -19.09
CA GLY A 330 -7.60 -38.91 -18.80
C GLY A 330 -7.25 -38.30 -17.44
N PHE A 331 -6.17 -37.51 -17.48
CA PHE A 331 -5.87 -36.40 -16.59
C PHE A 331 -7.03 -35.40 -16.57
N ASN A 332 -7.80 -35.33 -15.47
CA ASN A 332 -8.49 -34.13 -14.96
C ASN A 332 -9.42 -34.46 -13.79
N ALA A 333 -9.12 -33.98 -12.59
CA ALA A 333 -10.14 -33.76 -11.56
C ALA A 333 -9.70 -32.70 -10.53
N ARG A 334 -9.94 -31.43 -10.89
CA ARG A 334 -10.37 -30.42 -9.93
C ARG A 334 -11.70 -30.90 -9.36
N LYS A 335 -11.83 -31.07 -8.04
CA LYS A 335 -13.14 -31.07 -7.34
C LYS A 335 -12.95 -30.83 -5.85
N HIS A 336 -13.65 -29.79 -5.39
CA HIS A 336 -13.96 -29.49 -4.00
C HIS A 336 -14.34 -30.75 -3.22
N LEU A 337 -13.84 -30.87 -1.99
CA LEU A 337 -14.37 -31.80 -1.00
C LEU A 337 -14.89 -30.99 0.19
N PRO A 338 -16.17 -31.12 0.59
CA PRO A 338 -16.67 -30.49 1.80
C PRO A 338 -16.19 -31.28 3.01
N MET A 339 -15.58 -30.59 3.99
CA MET A 339 -15.16 -31.16 5.26
C MET A 339 -16.37 -31.22 6.20
N LYS A 340 -16.92 -32.42 6.43
CA LYS A 340 -17.83 -32.66 7.55
C LYS A 340 -17.00 -33.23 8.70
N LEU A 341 -17.04 -32.51 9.82
CA LEU A 341 -16.29 -32.76 11.05
C LEU A 341 -17.14 -33.64 11.97
N GLU A 342 -16.65 -34.83 12.32
CA GLU A 342 -17.11 -35.58 13.49
C GLU A 342 -15.89 -36.03 14.30
N CYS A 343 -15.75 -35.43 15.47
CA CYS A 343 -14.79 -35.80 16.50
C CYS A 343 -15.40 -36.92 17.33
N HIS A 344 -14.76 -38.09 17.36
CA HIS A 344 -15.02 -39.08 18.40
C HIS A 344 -13.78 -39.27 19.27
N SER A 345 -13.97 -38.91 20.53
CA SER A 345 -13.17 -39.23 21.71
C SER A 345 -13.30 -40.71 22.08
N GLU A 346 -12.21 -41.38 22.45
CA GLU A 346 -12.15 -42.37 23.55
C GLU A 346 -10.71 -42.89 23.81
N CYS A 347 -10.26 -42.71 25.06
CA CYS A 347 -9.52 -43.58 26.03
C CYS A 347 -8.88 -44.92 25.57
N GLU A 348 -7.89 -45.58 26.21
CA GLU A 348 -7.18 -45.49 27.50
C GLU A 348 -5.98 -46.52 27.55
N LYS A 349 -4.91 -46.20 28.31
CA LYS A 349 -4.03 -47.07 29.16
C LYS A 349 -3.00 -48.09 28.59
N PRO A 350 -1.93 -48.43 29.38
CA PRO A 350 -0.67 -48.99 28.89
C PRO A 350 -0.49 -50.51 29.15
N CYS A 351 0.15 -51.23 28.23
CA CYS A 351 0.53 -52.64 28.41
C CYS A 351 2.05 -52.81 28.58
N LYS A 352 2.45 -53.57 29.61
CA LYS A 352 3.82 -54.02 29.88
C LYS A 352 4.11 -55.38 29.21
N GLY A 353 5.32 -55.51 28.68
CA GLY A 353 6.17 -56.71 28.77
C GLY A 353 6.09 -57.76 27.65
N SER A 354 7.11 -57.82 26.79
CA SER A 354 8.00 -58.99 26.61
C SER A 354 9.01 -58.75 25.47
N SER A 355 10.12 -59.49 25.53
CA SER A 355 11.44 -59.34 24.92
C SER A 355 11.54 -59.59 23.40
N SER A 356 12.43 -58.80 22.76
CA SER A 356 13.13 -58.86 21.44
C SER A 356 13.30 -60.24 20.75
N PRO A 357 13.51 -60.33 19.41
CA PRO A 357 14.37 -59.44 18.59
C PRO A 357 13.83 -59.03 17.19
N ASP A 358 14.65 -58.21 16.49
CA ASP A 358 14.66 -57.89 15.05
C ASP A 358 14.04 -56.56 14.57
N GLY A 359 14.78 -55.47 14.79
CA GLY A 359 15.20 -54.39 13.86
C GLY A 359 14.25 -53.69 12.85
N LYS A 360 13.05 -54.22 12.57
CA LYS A 360 12.05 -53.61 11.66
C LYS A 360 10.91 -52.92 12.42
N PHE A 361 10.76 -53.19 13.71
CA PHE A 361 9.68 -52.65 14.54
C PHE A 361 9.97 -51.22 15.00
N GLU A 362 11.22 -50.91 15.40
CA GLU A 362 11.64 -49.56 15.83
C GLU A 362 11.55 -48.52 14.70
N THR A 363 11.86 -48.91 13.46
CA THR A 363 11.73 -48.02 12.28
C THR A 363 10.28 -47.67 11.95
N ASN A 364 9.34 -48.57 12.24
CA ASN A 364 7.91 -48.35 11.95
C ASN A 364 7.24 -47.45 12.99
N ILE A 365 7.64 -47.52 14.26
CA ILE A 365 7.14 -46.64 15.32
C ILE A 365 7.59 -45.19 15.06
N GLY A 366 8.89 -44.98 14.81
CA GLY A 366 9.42 -43.65 14.48
C GLY A 366 8.83 -43.06 13.19
N ARG A 367 8.60 -43.89 12.17
CA ARG A 367 7.94 -43.45 10.92
C ARG A 367 6.49 -43.01 11.15
N LYS A 368 5.72 -43.74 11.97
CA LYS A 368 4.34 -43.36 12.32
C LYS A 368 4.29 -42.04 13.10
N GLU A 369 5.25 -41.81 13.99
CA GLU A 369 5.35 -40.58 14.76
C GLU A 369 5.68 -39.37 13.86
N ILE A 370 6.65 -39.53 12.95
CA ILE A 370 6.99 -38.50 11.95
C ILE A 370 5.80 -38.19 11.04
N GLU A 371 5.09 -39.19 10.54
CA GLU A 371 3.92 -38.99 9.69
C GLU A 371 2.78 -38.30 10.46
N SER A 372 2.54 -38.67 11.72
CA SER A 372 1.57 -38.00 12.60
C SER A 372 1.93 -36.52 12.82
N ARG A 373 3.22 -36.22 13.00
CA ARG A 373 3.74 -34.85 13.10
C ARG A 373 3.54 -34.09 11.78
N ASN A 374 3.95 -34.66 10.64
CA ASN A 374 3.79 -34.04 9.32
C ASN A 374 2.32 -33.80 8.99
N ARG A 375 1.42 -34.71 9.35
CA ARG A 375 -0.03 -34.51 9.21
C ARG A 375 -0.50 -33.27 9.97
N ARG A 376 -0.06 -33.08 11.23
CA ARG A 376 -0.36 -31.88 12.02
C ARG A 376 0.24 -30.62 11.39
N MET A 377 1.47 -30.68 10.88
CA MET A 377 2.10 -29.55 10.17
C MET A 377 1.36 -29.18 8.88
N ARG A 378 0.86 -30.16 8.12
CA ARG A 378 0.01 -29.91 6.94
C ARG A 378 -1.29 -29.21 7.35
N MET A 379 -1.94 -29.65 8.43
CA MET A 379 -3.14 -28.97 8.95
C MET A 379 -2.84 -27.54 9.41
N CYS A 380 -1.69 -27.31 10.06
CA CYS A 380 -1.23 -25.96 10.42
C CYS A 380 -1.00 -25.10 9.17
N GLY A 381 -0.36 -25.66 8.14
CA GLY A 381 -0.19 -25.01 6.84
C GLY A 381 -1.52 -24.62 6.22
N VAL A 382 -2.54 -25.50 6.22
CA VAL A 382 -3.89 -25.17 5.73
C VAL A 382 -4.52 -24.01 6.51
N LYS A 383 -4.38 -23.99 7.85
CA LYS A 383 -4.88 -22.87 8.66
C LYS A 383 -4.22 -21.54 8.27
N ILE A 384 -2.89 -21.55 8.11
CA ILE A 384 -2.11 -20.36 7.72
C ILE A 384 -2.46 -19.92 6.30
N ASP A 385 -2.58 -20.85 5.35
CA ASP A 385 -2.99 -20.53 3.97
C ASP A 385 -4.38 -19.88 3.93
N ASN A 386 -5.35 -20.47 4.64
CA ASN A 386 -6.71 -19.91 4.74
C ASN A 386 -6.70 -18.49 5.34
N ARG A 387 -5.91 -18.26 6.39
CA ARG A 387 -5.82 -16.92 7.00
C ARG A 387 -5.12 -15.93 6.07
N LEU A 388 -4.02 -16.31 5.42
CA LEU A 388 -3.35 -15.46 4.44
C LEU A 388 -4.28 -15.11 3.27
N ARG A 389 -5.09 -16.06 2.78
CA ARG A 389 -6.10 -15.81 1.73
C ARG A 389 -7.19 -14.85 2.18
N SER A 390 -7.68 -14.99 3.42
CA SER A 390 -8.61 -14.01 4.02
C SER A 390 -8.00 -12.60 4.03
N ILE A 391 -6.73 -12.46 4.44
CA ILE A 391 -6.05 -11.15 4.44
C ILE A 391 -5.90 -10.63 3.00
N ILE A 392 -5.55 -11.49 2.03
CA ILE A 392 -5.48 -11.12 0.61
C ILE A 392 -6.83 -10.56 0.12
N GLU A 393 -7.94 -11.24 0.43
CA GLU A 393 -9.29 -10.80 0.08
C GLU A 393 -9.61 -9.43 0.71
N GLU A 394 -9.32 -9.25 2.01
CA GLU A 394 -9.48 -7.97 2.71
C GLU A 394 -8.66 -6.84 2.04
N TYR A 395 -7.43 -7.12 1.59
CA TYR A 395 -6.60 -6.15 0.86
C TYR A 395 -7.14 -5.86 -0.54
N GLU A 396 -7.63 -6.86 -1.27
CA GLU A 396 -8.23 -6.66 -2.59
C GLU A 396 -9.48 -5.78 -2.52
N ASP A 397 -10.26 -5.90 -1.45
CA ASP A 397 -11.40 -5.02 -1.18
C ASP A 397 -10.94 -3.58 -0.90
N LYS A 398 -9.97 -3.38 -0.01
CA LYS A 398 -9.42 -2.03 0.27
C LYS A 398 -8.71 -1.40 -0.93
N ILE A 399 -8.05 -2.20 -1.77
CA ILE A 399 -7.44 -1.72 -3.02
C ILE A 399 -8.51 -1.25 -4.01
N ARG A 400 -9.60 -2.02 -4.16
CA ARG A 400 -10.76 -1.63 -5.00
C ARG A 400 -11.40 -0.35 -4.48
N GLU A 401 -11.56 -0.25 -3.17
CA GLU A 401 -12.09 0.91 -2.49
C GLU A 401 -11.22 2.18 -2.74
N CYS A 402 -9.89 2.08 -2.60
CA CYS A 402 -8.98 3.17 -2.96
C CYS A 402 -9.05 3.53 -4.46
N ALA A 403 -9.19 2.54 -5.34
CA ALA A 403 -9.32 2.75 -6.77
C ALA A 403 -10.61 3.50 -7.12
N MET A 404 -11.75 3.11 -6.53
CA MET A 404 -13.03 3.79 -6.73
C MET A 404 -12.96 5.26 -6.32
N ARG A 405 -12.29 5.59 -5.20
CA ARG A 405 -12.13 6.98 -4.78
C ARG A 405 -11.21 7.78 -5.71
N LEU A 406 -10.12 7.18 -6.21
CA LEU A 406 -9.26 7.82 -7.21
C LEU A 406 -10.02 8.12 -8.51
N ASP A 407 -10.80 7.15 -9.00
CA ASP A 407 -11.61 7.31 -10.21
C ASP A 407 -12.73 8.34 -9.98
N GLY A 408 -13.37 8.33 -8.81
CA GLY A 408 -14.37 9.32 -8.40
C GLY A 408 -13.83 10.75 -8.37
N MET A 409 -12.64 10.97 -7.77
CA MET A 409 -11.97 12.27 -7.79
C MET A 409 -11.60 12.72 -9.22
N ALA A 410 -11.12 11.80 -10.05
CA ALA A 410 -10.78 12.09 -11.44
C ALA A 410 -12.05 12.48 -12.25
N MET A 411 -13.15 11.75 -12.06
CA MET A 411 -14.44 12.06 -12.67
C MET A 411 -14.98 13.42 -12.21
N ALA A 412 -14.97 13.72 -10.91
CA ALA A 412 -15.40 15.02 -10.38
C ALA A 412 -14.59 16.18 -10.97
N THR A 413 -13.26 16.00 -11.10
CA THR A 413 -12.38 17.00 -11.72
C THR A 413 -12.70 17.20 -13.21
N GLN A 414 -12.94 16.12 -13.96
CA GLN A 414 -13.30 16.20 -15.38
C GLN A 414 -14.69 16.82 -15.59
N TRP A 415 -15.69 16.44 -14.78
CA TRP A 415 -17.05 16.99 -14.83
C TRP A 415 -17.05 18.48 -14.51
N SER A 416 -16.34 18.88 -13.45
CA SER A 416 -16.15 20.29 -13.11
C SER A 416 -15.58 21.11 -14.27
N HIS A 417 -14.61 20.56 -15.01
CA HIS A 417 -14.08 21.25 -16.20
C HIS A 417 -15.09 21.31 -17.34
N GLY A 418 -15.87 20.25 -17.55
CA GLY A 418 -16.96 20.23 -18.52
C GLY A 418 -17.96 21.37 -18.30
N ASP A 419 -18.45 21.52 -17.07
CA ASP A 419 -19.42 22.56 -16.71
C ASP A 419 -18.84 23.96 -16.87
N THR A 420 -17.61 24.20 -16.39
CA THR A 420 -16.95 25.51 -16.57
C THR A 420 -16.72 25.83 -18.04
N ASN A 421 -16.36 24.85 -18.87
CA ASN A 421 -16.19 25.05 -20.31
C ASN A 421 -17.52 25.41 -20.98
N VAL A 422 -18.62 24.76 -20.58
CA VAL A 422 -19.97 25.10 -21.04
C VAL A 422 -20.35 26.50 -20.59
N GLU A 423 -20.10 26.87 -19.33
CA GLU A 423 -20.39 28.20 -18.80
C GLU A 423 -19.57 29.27 -19.52
N ILE A 424 -18.26 29.05 -19.74
CA ILE A 424 -17.39 29.94 -20.51
C ILE A 424 -17.87 30.04 -21.96
N ALA A 425 -18.27 28.94 -22.60
CA ALA A 425 -18.81 28.96 -23.95
C ALA A 425 -20.13 29.76 -24.03
N LEU A 426 -21.01 29.60 -23.04
CA LEU A 426 -22.25 30.37 -22.92
C LEU A 426 -21.98 31.86 -22.67
N ALA A 427 -21.03 32.19 -21.79
CA ALA A 427 -20.61 33.57 -21.51
C ALA A 427 -19.97 34.21 -22.76
N THR A 428 -19.07 33.50 -23.45
CA THR A 428 -18.44 33.93 -24.71
C THR A 428 -19.48 34.12 -25.81
N GLY A 429 -20.53 33.28 -25.83
CA GLY A 429 -21.68 33.45 -26.72
C GLY A 429 -22.49 34.72 -26.44
N ARG A 430 -22.59 35.15 -25.18
CA ARG A 430 -23.16 36.47 -24.83
C ARG A 430 -22.23 37.60 -25.25
N ASP A 431 -20.94 37.49 -24.98
CA ASP A 431 -19.94 38.50 -25.33
C ASP A 431 -19.88 38.74 -26.85
N SER A 432 -19.98 37.66 -27.64
CA SER A 432 -20.09 37.73 -29.10
C SER A 432 -21.31 38.52 -29.58
N ARG A 433 -22.41 38.55 -28.82
CA ARG A 433 -23.58 39.39 -29.15
C ARG A 433 -23.30 40.87 -28.88
N TYR A 434 -22.67 41.19 -27.75
CA TYR A 434 -22.27 42.57 -27.45
C TYR A 434 -21.26 43.11 -28.47
N MET A 435 -20.27 42.28 -28.85
CA MET A 435 -19.29 42.63 -29.88
C MET A 435 -19.95 42.94 -31.24
N ARG A 436 -20.92 42.12 -31.66
CA ARG A 436 -21.71 42.38 -32.88
C ARG A 436 -22.52 43.67 -32.79
N SER A 437 -23.10 43.99 -31.63
CA SER A 437 -23.85 45.24 -31.43
C SER A 437 -22.96 46.48 -31.51
N ILE A 438 -21.77 46.46 -30.91
CA ILE A 438 -20.81 47.58 -30.99
C ILE A 438 -20.35 47.79 -32.44
N ALA A 439 -20.05 46.71 -33.17
CA ALA A 439 -19.68 46.80 -34.58
C ALA A 439 -20.79 47.45 -35.42
N VAL A 440 -22.06 47.09 -35.20
CA VAL A 440 -23.20 47.74 -35.87
C VAL A 440 -23.25 49.25 -35.58
N VAL A 441 -23.05 49.64 -34.32
CA VAL A 441 -22.99 51.06 -33.93
C VAL A 441 -21.88 51.78 -34.71
N THR A 442 -20.67 51.23 -34.77
CA THR A 442 -19.56 51.84 -35.52
C THR A 442 -19.84 51.95 -37.03
N MET A 443 -20.49 50.96 -37.64
CA MET A 443 -20.83 50.97 -39.07
C MET A 443 -21.88 52.03 -39.44
N VAL A 444 -22.71 52.45 -38.48
CA VAL A 444 -23.66 53.56 -38.66
C VAL A 444 -22.96 54.90 -38.50
N PHE A 445 -22.03 55.03 -37.56
CA PHE A 445 -21.34 56.30 -37.30
C PHE A 445 -20.21 56.61 -38.28
N LEU A 446 -19.50 55.60 -38.79
CA LEU A 446 -18.34 55.76 -39.67
C LEU A 446 -18.64 56.53 -40.98
N PRO A 447 -19.76 56.27 -41.70
CA PRO A 447 -20.12 57.02 -42.90
C PRO A 447 -20.46 58.49 -42.59
N GLY A 448 -21.11 58.72 -41.45
CA GLY A 448 -21.48 60.06 -40.99
C GLY A 448 -20.26 60.92 -40.66
N THR A 449 -19.29 60.37 -39.93
CA THR A 449 -18.04 61.09 -39.59
C THR A 449 -17.15 61.32 -40.81
N PHE A 450 -17.11 60.39 -41.77
CA PHE A 450 -16.40 60.56 -43.04
C PHE A 450 -17.00 61.70 -43.88
N CYS A 451 -18.32 61.73 -44.03
CA CYS A 451 -19.01 62.82 -44.72
C CYS A 451 -18.75 64.16 -44.01
N ALA A 452 -18.93 64.22 -42.68
CA ALA A 452 -18.63 65.42 -41.90
C ALA A 452 -17.19 65.94 -42.11
N SER A 453 -16.21 65.03 -42.25
CA SER A 453 -14.81 65.41 -42.50
C SER A 453 -14.59 65.94 -43.92
N ILE A 454 -15.15 65.29 -44.95
CA ILE A 454 -15.07 65.77 -46.35
C ILE A 454 -15.70 67.16 -46.49
N PHE A 455 -16.85 67.38 -45.85
CA PHE A 455 -17.55 68.67 -45.90
C PHE A 455 -16.95 69.73 -44.97
N SER A 456 -16.11 69.34 -44.00
CA SER A 456 -15.35 70.24 -43.12
C SER A 456 -14.06 70.76 -43.78
N MET A 457 -13.48 69.99 -44.71
CA MET A 457 -12.45 70.53 -45.60
C MET A 457 -13.08 71.64 -46.45
N GLN A 458 -12.41 72.81 -46.52
CA GLN A 458 -12.90 74.10 -47.03
C GLN A 458 -13.24 74.15 -48.54
N PHE A 459 -13.71 73.05 -49.12
CA PHE A 459 -13.98 72.91 -50.54
C PHE A 459 -15.30 73.56 -50.99
N PHE A 460 -16.22 73.83 -50.06
CA PHE A 460 -17.48 74.53 -50.32
C PHE A 460 -17.41 75.94 -49.72
N ASN A 461 -17.47 76.97 -50.56
CA ASN A 461 -17.43 78.37 -50.13
C ASN A 461 -18.87 78.83 -49.85
N TRP A 462 -19.22 78.97 -48.57
CA TRP A 462 -20.60 79.24 -48.11
C TRP A 462 -20.90 80.72 -47.81
N PHE A 463 -19.95 81.63 -48.06
CA PHE A 463 -20.18 83.07 -47.89
C PHE A 463 -20.45 83.73 -49.26
N PRO A 464 -21.65 84.28 -49.50
CA PRO A 464 -21.85 85.19 -50.61
C PRO A 464 -21.02 86.45 -50.36
N LYS A 465 -20.34 86.92 -51.40
CA LYS A 465 -19.60 88.18 -51.40
C LYS A 465 -20.59 89.33 -51.55
N ASP A 466 -21.46 89.53 -50.54
CA ASP A 466 -22.07 90.81 -50.16
C ASP A 466 -23.07 90.63 -48.99
N ASN A 467 -23.21 91.71 -48.22
CA ASN A 467 -23.69 91.79 -46.84
C ASN A 467 -25.06 91.17 -46.50
N SER A 468 -25.13 90.72 -45.23
CA SER A 468 -26.32 90.45 -44.40
C SER A 468 -27.33 89.43 -44.92
N ASP A 469 -27.09 88.17 -44.62
CA ASP A 469 -27.91 87.38 -43.70
C ASP A 469 -27.30 85.98 -43.58
N THR A 470 -27.41 85.33 -42.43
CA THR A 470 -26.96 83.94 -42.25
C THR A 470 -27.84 83.01 -43.09
N VAL A 471 -27.48 82.81 -44.35
CA VAL A 471 -28.24 81.97 -45.28
C VAL A 471 -27.74 80.54 -45.19
N VAL A 472 -28.56 79.67 -44.59
CA VAL A 472 -28.41 78.22 -44.77
C VAL A 472 -28.60 77.92 -46.27
N SER A 473 -27.53 77.52 -46.94
CA SER A 473 -27.54 77.29 -48.40
C SER A 473 -28.47 76.15 -48.81
N TYR A 474 -29.17 76.35 -49.94
CA TYR A 474 -30.18 75.44 -50.51
C TYR A 474 -29.66 74.02 -50.78
N TYR A 475 -28.33 73.83 -50.91
CA TYR A 475 -27.71 72.53 -51.19
C TYR A 475 -27.49 71.64 -49.96
N PHE A 476 -27.92 72.07 -48.76
CA PHE A 476 -27.86 71.24 -47.54
C PHE A 476 -28.55 69.87 -47.69
N TRP A 477 -29.55 69.77 -48.57
CA TRP A 477 -30.24 68.50 -48.82
C TRP A 477 -29.34 67.44 -49.48
N ILE A 478 -28.31 67.84 -50.26
CA ILE A 478 -27.34 66.92 -50.87
C ILE A 478 -26.49 66.24 -49.79
N TYR A 479 -26.12 66.96 -48.73
CA TYR A 479 -25.39 66.38 -47.59
C TYR A 479 -26.18 65.24 -46.93
N ILE A 480 -27.47 65.46 -46.67
CA ILE A 480 -28.37 64.46 -46.09
C ILE A 480 -28.48 63.24 -47.02
N LEU A 481 -28.65 63.48 -48.32
CA LEU A 481 -28.83 62.42 -49.31
C LEU A 481 -27.59 61.54 -49.48
N VAL A 482 -26.40 62.14 -49.58
CA VAL A 482 -25.12 61.41 -49.71
C VAL A 482 -24.81 60.62 -48.43
N THR A 483 -25.02 61.22 -47.26
CA THR A 483 -24.80 60.56 -45.97
C THR A 483 -25.75 59.36 -45.80
N LEU A 484 -27.03 59.52 -46.17
CA LEU A 484 -28.02 58.44 -46.12
C LEU A 484 -27.65 57.30 -47.09
N ALA A 485 -27.25 57.62 -48.32
CA ALA A 485 -26.86 56.64 -49.32
C ALA A 485 -25.63 55.80 -48.87
N MET A 486 -24.62 56.45 -48.31
CA MET A 486 -23.43 55.76 -47.78
C MET A 486 -23.77 54.88 -46.57
N THR A 487 -24.65 55.34 -45.68
CA THR A 487 -25.10 54.56 -44.52
C THR A 487 -25.92 53.33 -44.94
N LEU A 488 -26.80 53.47 -45.94
CA LEU A 488 -27.55 52.33 -46.49
C LEU A 488 -26.63 51.32 -47.18
N LEU A 489 -25.59 51.78 -47.87
CA LEU A 489 -24.61 50.90 -48.51
C LEU A 489 -23.83 50.09 -47.47
N THR A 490 -23.31 50.73 -46.40
CA THR A 490 -22.56 50.01 -45.36
C THR A 490 -23.42 49.00 -44.61
N LEU A 491 -24.65 49.38 -44.22
CA LEU A 491 -25.60 48.46 -43.58
C LEU A 491 -26.04 47.33 -44.52
N GLY A 492 -26.25 47.64 -45.81
CA GLY A 492 -26.63 46.67 -46.83
C GLY A 492 -25.57 45.59 -47.05
N VAL A 493 -24.29 45.99 -47.17
CA VAL A 493 -23.16 45.07 -47.30
C VAL A 493 -23.03 44.19 -46.05
N TRP A 494 -23.14 44.77 -44.85
CA TRP A 494 -23.08 44.01 -43.61
C TRP A 494 -24.21 43.00 -43.48
N TYR A 495 -25.45 43.41 -43.77
CA TYR A 495 -26.60 42.51 -43.74
C TYR A 495 -26.44 41.34 -44.72
N TYR A 496 -25.94 41.61 -45.92
CA TYR A 496 -25.68 40.58 -46.93
C TYR A 496 -24.61 39.57 -46.47
N VAL A 497 -23.47 40.05 -45.96
CA VAL A 497 -22.38 39.18 -45.45
C VAL A 497 -22.84 38.37 -44.24
N SER A 498 -23.46 39.03 -43.26
CA SER A 498 -23.98 38.39 -42.03
C SER A 498 -25.04 37.33 -42.34
N ARG A 499 -25.91 37.56 -43.32
CA ARG A 499 -26.90 36.58 -43.78
C ARG A 499 -26.25 35.39 -44.50
N ARG A 500 -25.22 35.64 -45.31
CA ARG A 500 -24.47 34.59 -46.02
C ARG A 500 -23.72 33.67 -45.05
N GLU A 501 -23.08 34.23 -44.02
CA GLU A 501 -22.39 33.47 -42.97
C GLU A 501 -23.35 32.54 -42.21
N LYS A 502 -24.56 33.02 -41.87
CA LYS A 502 -25.59 32.19 -41.23
C LYS A 502 -26.04 31.00 -42.10
N GLN A 503 -26.20 31.23 -43.41
CA GLN A 503 -26.60 30.18 -44.35
C GLN A 503 -25.50 29.14 -44.56
N GLN A 504 -24.22 29.56 -44.58
CA GLN A 504 -23.09 28.63 -44.66
C GLN A 504 -22.95 27.78 -43.40
N ALA A 505 -23.14 28.37 -42.21
CA ALA A 505 -23.14 27.62 -40.95
C ALA A 505 -24.24 26.54 -40.91
N GLN A 506 -25.46 26.85 -41.36
CA GLN A 506 -26.57 25.90 -41.42
C GLN A 506 -26.35 24.78 -42.44
N ARG A 507 -25.76 25.09 -43.60
CA ARG A 507 -25.42 24.07 -44.61
C ARG A 507 -24.36 23.08 -44.11
N ASN A 508 -23.35 23.58 -43.38
CA ASN A 508 -22.28 22.73 -42.84
C ASN A 508 -22.79 21.80 -41.74
N LEU A 509 -23.72 22.27 -40.89
CA LEU A 509 -24.36 21.44 -39.86
C LEU A 509 -25.21 20.32 -40.46
N GLY A 510 -26.02 20.62 -41.50
CA GLY A 510 -26.83 19.61 -42.20
C GLY A 510 -25.97 18.54 -42.89
N SER A 511 -24.86 18.95 -43.54
CA SER A 511 -23.94 17.99 -44.16
C SER A 511 -23.21 17.09 -43.17
N GLN A 512 -23.11 17.50 -41.90
CA GLN A 512 -22.44 16.73 -40.86
C GLN A 512 -23.39 15.68 -40.26
N GLU A 513 -24.68 16.00 -40.09
CA GLU A 513 -25.72 15.04 -39.68
C GLU A 513 -25.90 13.92 -40.72
N ASP A 514 -25.85 14.26 -42.02
CA ASP A 514 -25.94 13.28 -43.12
C ASP A 514 -24.71 12.35 -43.25
N SER A 515 -23.60 12.68 -42.58
CA SER A 515 -22.36 11.89 -42.63
C SER A 515 -22.21 10.90 -41.47
N TYR A 516 -23.06 10.98 -40.44
CA TYR A 516 -23.08 10.06 -39.29
C TYR A 516 -24.31 9.13 -39.28
N ALA A 517 -25.27 9.36 -40.18
CA ALA A 517 -26.36 8.44 -40.52
C ALA A 517 -25.92 7.50 -41.66
#